data_AF-A0A239H369-F1
#
_entry.id   AF-A0A239H369-F1
#
_cell.length_a   1.000
_cell.length_b   1.000
_cell.length_c   1.000
_cell.angle_alpha   90.00
_cell.angle_beta   90.00
_cell.angle_gamma   90.00
#
_symmetry.space_group_name_H-M   'P 1'
#
loop_
_entity.id
_entity.type
_entity.pdbx_description
1 polymer ?
#
loop_
_entity_poly.entity_id
_entity_poly.type
_entity_poly.pdbx_seq_one_letter_code
_entity_poly.pdbx_strand_id
1 'polypeptide(L)'
;MSFRMPDDPESLALVRRYVVWGSGRSGTRRYMRLLGVNPLREDRPDREAFNAALAEDARQIADDDLSLLLELEWRARLTAAWLIGLDRRTWFRRRLGDLLLDSELVHAGKSYCFALARFGESKDADILVAYLDRYLPRADCHYDQLWAIGALLHLDDRFGSGHAERFLAPDGLWHRSAFAQIEPDMGKRAIKALCDFADQIMQTGQ
;
A
#
# COMPACT_ATOMS: atom_id res chain seq x y z
N MET A 1 9.30 16.67 8.74
CA MET A 1 9.23 15.96 7.46
C MET A 1 10.51 15.15 7.31
N SER A 2 10.44 13.84 7.62
CA SER A 2 11.58 12.92 7.60
C SER A 2 11.66 12.17 6.27
N PHE A 3 11.66 12.88 5.14
CA PHE A 3 11.88 12.28 3.82
C PHE A 3 12.94 13.04 3.05
N ARG A 4 13.65 12.30 2.19
CA ARG A 4 14.71 12.83 1.34
C ARG A 4 14.27 12.84 -0.12
N MET A 5 14.67 13.87 -0.86
CA MET A 5 14.58 13.85 -2.32
C MET A 5 15.79 13.07 -2.87
N PRO A 6 15.63 12.23 -3.91
CA PRO A 6 16.77 11.56 -4.51
C PRO A 6 17.73 12.60 -5.12
N ASP A 7 18.95 12.67 -4.60
CA ASP A 7 19.98 13.64 -4.96
C ASP A 7 21.37 13.01 -5.16
N ASP A 8 21.55 11.76 -4.76
CA ASP A 8 22.77 10.98 -5.01
C ASP A 8 22.60 9.98 -6.18
N PRO A 9 23.71 9.50 -6.77
CA PRO A 9 23.65 8.62 -7.94
C PRO A 9 22.89 7.30 -7.71
N GLU A 10 22.96 6.73 -6.50
CA GLU A 10 22.34 5.45 -6.15
C GLU A 10 20.83 5.60 -6.04
N SER A 11 20.35 6.57 -5.25
CA SER A 11 18.91 6.84 -5.12
C SER A 11 18.28 7.25 -6.46
N LEU A 12 18.99 8.01 -7.29
CA LEU A 12 18.55 8.35 -8.64
C LEU A 12 18.48 7.12 -9.57
N ALA A 13 19.40 6.16 -9.44
CA ALA A 13 19.37 4.92 -10.22
C ALA A 13 18.17 4.04 -9.83
N LEU A 14 17.91 3.89 -8.53
CA LEU A 14 16.74 3.15 -8.03
C LEU A 14 15.42 3.78 -8.48
N VAL A 15 15.30 5.11 -8.39
CA VAL A 15 14.12 5.83 -8.86
C VAL A 15 13.90 5.62 -10.36
N ARG A 16 14.96 5.69 -11.16
CA ARG A 16 14.89 5.45 -12.62
C ARG A 16 14.51 4.01 -12.98
N ARG A 17 14.90 3.02 -12.18
CA ARG A 17 14.61 1.60 -12.43
C ARG A 17 13.23 1.19 -11.96
N TYR A 18 12.88 1.56 -10.73
CA TYR A 18 11.71 1.03 -10.03
C TYR A 18 10.55 2.01 -10.02
N VAL A 19 10.78 3.31 -9.83
CA VAL A 19 9.70 4.32 -9.68
C VAL A 19 9.24 4.87 -11.03
N VAL A 20 10.15 4.89 -12.00
CA VAL A 20 9.90 5.12 -13.42
C VAL A 20 10.19 3.82 -14.16
N TRP A 21 9.32 3.41 -15.07
CA TRP A 21 9.44 2.18 -15.85
C TRP A 21 9.46 2.51 -17.35
N GLY A 22 10.46 2.01 -18.08
CA GLY A 22 10.56 2.13 -19.53
C GLY A 22 11.83 2.86 -20.00
N SER A 23 12.49 2.30 -21.00
CA SER A 23 13.71 2.83 -21.63
C SER A 23 13.37 3.94 -22.63
N GLY A 24 13.64 5.21 -22.29
CA GLY A 24 13.53 6.32 -23.23
C GLY A 24 13.44 7.71 -22.57
N ARG A 25 13.37 8.78 -23.39
CA ARG A 25 13.24 10.18 -22.92
C ARG A 25 11.94 10.48 -22.16
N SER A 26 10.96 9.57 -22.19
CA SER A 26 9.68 9.66 -21.49
C SER A 26 9.34 8.32 -20.83
N GLY A 27 10.09 7.95 -19.80
CA GLY A 27 9.77 6.78 -18.98
C GLY A 27 8.34 6.84 -18.44
N THR A 28 7.67 5.69 -18.38
CA THR A 28 6.33 5.58 -17.81
C THR A 28 6.41 5.71 -16.31
N ARG A 29 5.59 6.58 -15.73
CA ARG A 29 5.55 6.80 -14.27
C ARG A 29 4.91 5.58 -13.58
N ARG A 30 5.71 4.60 -13.13
CA ARG A 30 5.21 3.38 -12.46
C ARG A 30 4.34 3.75 -11.26
N TYR A 31 4.80 4.70 -10.44
CA TYR A 31 4.03 5.15 -9.27
C TYR A 31 2.61 5.62 -9.61
N MET A 32 2.38 6.22 -10.80
CA MET A 32 1.03 6.62 -11.24
C MET A 32 0.15 5.41 -11.54
N ARG A 33 0.74 4.33 -12.07
CA ARG A 33 0.03 3.07 -12.36
C ARG A 33 -0.31 2.30 -11.09
N LEU A 34 0.45 2.52 -10.02
CA LEU A 34 0.31 1.92 -8.70
C LEU A 34 -0.55 2.75 -7.71
N LEU A 35 -0.94 3.97 -8.10
CA LEU A 35 -1.67 4.87 -7.23
C LEU A 35 -3.12 4.43 -7.01
N GLY A 36 -3.50 4.17 -5.75
CA GLY A 36 -4.87 3.78 -5.39
C GLY A 36 -5.29 2.49 -6.09
N VAL A 37 -6.47 2.50 -6.74
CA VAL A 37 -7.02 1.35 -7.48
C VAL A 37 -6.53 1.26 -8.93
N ASN A 38 -5.60 2.13 -9.35
CA ASN A 38 -5.14 2.15 -10.74
C ASN A 38 -4.68 0.79 -11.26
N PRO A 39 -3.96 -0.07 -10.51
CA PRO A 39 -3.53 -1.39 -11.01
C PRO A 39 -4.64 -2.26 -11.60
N LEU A 40 -5.88 -2.05 -11.17
CA LEU A 40 -7.06 -2.81 -11.62
C LEU A 40 -7.58 -2.39 -13.01
N ARG A 41 -7.04 -1.33 -13.61
CA ARG A 41 -7.47 -0.86 -14.95
C ARG A 41 -7.11 -1.87 -16.04
N GLU A 42 -8.13 -2.37 -16.72
CA GLU A 42 -8.00 -3.38 -17.78
C GLU A 42 -7.70 -2.79 -19.17
N ASP A 43 -8.02 -1.52 -19.38
CA ASP A 43 -8.05 -0.81 -20.68
C ASP A 43 -6.67 -0.43 -21.24
N ARG A 44 -5.58 -1.05 -20.77
CA ARG A 44 -4.21 -0.63 -21.13
C ARG A 44 -3.54 -1.59 -22.11
N PRO A 45 -2.99 -1.07 -23.22
CA PRO A 45 -2.37 -1.92 -24.25
C PRO A 45 -1.10 -2.63 -23.77
N ASP A 46 -0.42 -2.10 -22.75
CA ASP A 46 0.83 -2.67 -22.21
C ASP A 46 0.65 -3.33 -20.84
N ARG A 47 -0.60 -3.68 -20.47
CA ARG A 47 -0.94 -4.22 -19.15
C ARG A 47 -0.14 -5.46 -18.79
N GLU A 48 -0.09 -6.45 -19.68
CA GLU A 48 0.61 -7.72 -19.43
C GLU A 48 2.11 -7.51 -19.25
N ALA A 49 2.73 -6.73 -20.15
CA ALA A 49 4.15 -6.39 -20.06
C ALA A 49 4.48 -5.62 -18.78
N PHE A 50 3.63 -4.67 -18.39
CA PHE A 50 3.78 -3.94 -17.13
C PHE A 50 3.68 -4.87 -15.91
N ASN A 51 2.68 -5.75 -15.89
CA ASN A 51 2.45 -6.68 -14.78
C ASN A 51 3.61 -7.68 -14.64
N ALA A 52 4.10 -8.24 -15.75
CA ALA A 52 5.25 -9.14 -15.75
C ALA A 52 6.51 -8.43 -15.22
N ALA A 53 6.79 -7.20 -15.70
CA ALA A 53 7.92 -6.42 -15.22
C ALA A 53 7.80 -6.04 -13.73
N LEU A 54 6.59 -5.70 -13.26
CA LEU A 54 6.34 -5.38 -11.86
C LEU A 54 6.55 -6.60 -10.95
N ALA A 55 6.04 -7.78 -11.35
CA ALA A 55 6.22 -9.02 -10.61
C ALA A 55 7.71 -9.44 -10.57
N GLU A 56 8.41 -9.27 -11.70
CA GLU A 56 9.85 -9.57 -11.76
C GLU A 56 10.67 -8.65 -10.86
N ASP A 57 10.42 -7.34 -10.92
CA ASP A 57 11.09 -6.39 -10.05
C ASP A 57 10.79 -6.66 -8.57
N ALA A 58 9.57 -7.09 -8.23
CA ALA A 58 9.22 -7.45 -6.85
C ALA A 58 10.03 -8.66 -6.34
N ARG A 59 10.31 -9.64 -7.21
CA ARG A 59 11.18 -10.79 -6.88
C ARG A 59 12.66 -10.41 -6.80
N GLN A 60 13.13 -9.53 -7.68
CA GLN A 60 14.56 -9.28 -7.86
C GLN A 60 15.14 -8.16 -7.01
N ILE A 61 14.35 -7.15 -6.63
CA ILE A 61 14.87 -5.98 -5.89
C ILE A 61 15.50 -6.42 -4.57
N ALA A 62 16.62 -5.81 -4.18
CA ALA A 62 17.27 -6.09 -2.90
C ALA A 62 16.52 -5.42 -1.73
N ASP A 63 16.65 -5.97 -0.53
CA ASP A 63 16.03 -5.38 0.66
C ASP A 63 16.66 -4.03 1.05
N ASP A 64 17.96 -3.85 0.80
CA ASP A 64 18.63 -2.57 1.04
C ASP A 64 18.09 -1.48 0.10
N ASP A 65 17.84 -1.82 -1.17
CA ASP A 65 17.22 -0.91 -2.15
C ASP A 65 15.79 -0.53 -1.74
N LEU A 66 15.00 -1.50 -1.26
CA LEU A 66 13.66 -1.24 -0.72
C LEU A 66 13.71 -0.33 0.50
N SER A 67 14.66 -0.56 1.41
CA SER A 67 14.88 0.27 2.60
C SER A 67 15.21 1.71 2.20
N LEU A 68 16.12 1.90 1.23
CA LEU A 68 16.47 3.21 0.71
C LEU A 68 15.26 3.90 0.05
N LEU A 69 14.48 3.20 -0.78
CA LEU A 69 13.26 3.76 -1.39
C LEU A 69 12.22 4.18 -0.35
N LEU A 70 12.13 3.49 0.79
CA LEU A 70 11.23 3.84 1.90
C LEU A 70 11.66 5.10 2.68
N GLU A 71 12.90 5.58 2.50
CA GLU A 71 13.37 6.84 3.10
C GLU A 71 13.09 8.07 2.23
N LEU A 72 12.89 7.85 0.94
CA LEU A 72 12.68 8.90 -0.05
C LEU A 72 11.25 9.46 -0.01
N GLU A 73 10.93 10.32 -0.97
CA GLU A 73 9.62 10.92 -1.17
C GLU A 73 8.50 9.91 -1.50
N TRP A 74 7.25 10.40 -1.54
CA TRP A 74 6.06 9.56 -1.55
C TRP A 74 5.93 8.61 -2.74
N ARG A 75 6.46 8.93 -3.93
CA ARG A 75 6.38 8.04 -5.12
C ARG A 75 7.29 6.84 -4.95
N ALA A 76 8.50 7.05 -4.42
CA ALA A 76 9.43 6.00 -4.05
C ALA A 76 8.83 5.10 -2.97
N ARG A 77 8.32 5.67 -1.86
CA ARG A 77 7.70 4.86 -0.79
C ARG A 77 6.50 4.06 -1.27
N LEU A 78 5.64 4.68 -2.09
CA LEU A 78 4.49 4.01 -2.69
C LEU A 78 4.92 2.80 -3.52
N THR A 79 5.95 2.98 -4.35
CA THR A 79 6.46 1.91 -5.21
C THR A 79 7.10 0.79 -4.39
N ALA A 80 7.93 1.14 -3.39
CA ALA A 80 8.56 0.16 -2.50
C ALA A 80 7.52 -0.68 -1.75
N ALA A 81 6.48 -0.05 -1.19
CA ALA A 81 5.41 -0.75 -0.50
C ALA A 81 4.65 -1.74 -1.41
N TRP A 82 4.45 -1.38 -2.68
CA TRP A 82 3.89 -2.30 -3.67
C TRP A 82 4.79 -3.52 -3.92
N LEU A 83 6.09 -3.31 -4.15
CA LEU A 83 7.05 -4.40 -4.37
C LEU A 83 7.14 -5.32 -3.14
N ILE A 84 7.19 -4.73 -1.94
CA ILE A 84 7.15 -5.45 -0.66
C ILE A 84 5.89 -6.30 -0.51
N GLY A 85 4.71 -5.72 -0.80
CA GLY A 85 3.42 -6.41 -0.69
C GLY A 85 3.22 -7.51 -1.73
N LEU A 86 3.77 -7.33 -2.94
CA LEU A 86 3.73 -8.34 -4.00
C LEU A 86 4.47 -9.61 -3.59
N ASP A 87 5.72 -9.45 -3.16
CA ASP A 87 6.62 -10.54 -2.76
C ASP A 87 6.46 -10.97 -1.29
N ARG A 88 5.54 -10.33 -0.55
CA ARG A 88 5.20 -10.62 0.85
C ARG A 88 6.40 -10.58 1.81
N ARG A 89 7.26 -9.58 1.68
CA ARG A 89 8.48 -9.40 2.51
C ARG A 89 8.16 -8.90 3.92
N THR A 90 7.73 -9.81 4.79
CA THR A 90 7.17 -9.50 6.12
C THR A 90 8.14 -8.85 7.11
N TRP A 91 9.46 -8.92 6.88
CA TRP A 91 10.45 -8.22 7.73
C TRP A 91 10.31 -6.68 7.65
N PHE A 92 9.72 -6.14 6.58
CA PHE A 92 9.40 -4.72 6.47
C PHE A 92 8.16 -4.29 7.27
N ARG A 93 7.41 -5.23 7.86
CA ARG A 93 6.14 -4.96 8.59
C ARG A 93 6.25 -3.81 9.56
N ARG A 94 7.24 -3.85 10.46
CA ARG A 94 7.44 -2.79 11.45
C ARG A 94 7.67 -1.44 10.77
N ARG A 95 8.55 -1.39 9.77
CA ARG A 95 8.87 -0.17 9.04
C ARG A 95 7.64 0.42 8.33
N LEU A 96 6.83 -0.42 7.69
CA LEU A 96 5.59 0.03 7.04
C LEU A 96 4.55 0.51 8.06
N GLY A 97 4.46 -0.15 9.22
CA GLY A 97 3.59 0.28 10.31
C GLY A 97 3.98 1.64 10.90
N ASP A 98 5.28 1.86 11.15
CA ASP A 98 5.81 3.14 11.61
C ASP A 98 5.48 4.26 10.60
N LEU A 99 5.77 4.01 9.31
CA LEU A 99 5.49 4.97 8.23
C LEU A 99 3.99 5.27 8.08
N LEU A 100 3.12 4.27 8.28
CA LEU A 100 1.67 4.45 8.26
C LEU A 100 1.22 5.31 9.45
N LEU A 101 1.68 5.00 10.66
CA LEU A 101 1.36 5.76 11.88
C LEU A 101 1.84 7.20 11.82
N ASP A 102 3.00 7.45 11.23
CA ASP A 102 3.56 8.79 11.08
C ASP A 102 2.74 9.66 10.12
N SER A 103 2.10 9.06 9.09
CA SER A 103 1.23 9.76 8.12
C SER A 103 1.84 11.03 7.50
N GLU A 104 3.16 11.08 7.35
CA GLU A 104 3.87 12.30 6.89
C GLU A 104 3.69 12.63 5.41
N LEU A 105 3.31 11.64 4.59
CA LEU A 105 3.32 11.74 3.13
C LEU A 105 2.00 11.30 2.52
N VAL A 106 1.38 12.20 1.75
CA VAL A 106 0.14 11.95 1.03
C VAL A 106 0.36 10.79 0.03
N HIS A 107 -0.68 9.98 -0.15
CA HIS A 107 -0.77 8.86 -1.11
C HIS A 107 -0.05 7.55 -0.76
N ALA A 108 1.01 7.58 0.05
CA ALA A 108 1.78 6.37 0.34
C ALA A 108 1.07 5.41 1.32
N GLY A 109 0.26 5.91 2.27
CA GLY A 109 -0.37 5.06 3.28
C GLY A 109 -1.31 3.99 2.72
N LYS A 110 -1.96 4.23 1.58
CA LYS A 110 -2.75 3.23 0.84
C LYS A 110 -1.93 1.99 0.49
N SER A 111 -0.71 2.19 0.01
CA SER A 111 0.19 1.09 -0.37
C SER A 111 0.74 0.34 0.83
N TYR A 112 0.88 0.99 2.00
CA TYR A 112 1.22 0.30 3.25
C TYR A 112 0.06 -0.57 3.72
N CYS A 113 -1.18 -0.07 3.67
CA CYS A 113 -2.37 -0.85 4.00
C CYS A 113 -2.50 -2.09 3.10
N PHE A 114 -2.25 -1.93 1.79
CA PHE A 114 -2.17 -3.04 0.84
C PHE A 114 -1.10 -4.07 1.24
N ALA A 115 0.13 -3.64 1.53
CA ALA A 115 1.22 -4.55 1.90
C ALA A 115 0.93 -5.32 3.21
N LEU A 116 0.37 -4.65 4.22
CA LEU A 116 -0.06 -5.28 5.47
C LEU A 116 -1.18 -6.30 5.24
N ALA A 117 -2.16 -5.99 4.39
CA ALA A 117 -3.21 -6.94 4.01
C ALA A 117 -2.64 -8.18 3.29
N ARG A 118 -1.59 -7.99 2.48
CA ARG A 118 -0.89 -9.08 1.77
C ARG A 118 -0.10 -10.00 2.70
N PHE A 119 0.54 -9.44 3.74
CA PHE A 119 1.28 -10.22 4.72
C PHE A 119 0.36 -11.20 5.46
N GLY A 120 -0.82 -10.74 5.89
CA GLY A 120 -1.87 -11.62 6.37
C GLY A 120 -1.52 -12.34 7.67
N GLU A 121 -0.93 -11.66 8.64
CA GLU A 121 -0.77 -12.16 10.01
C GLU A 121 -1.58 -11.30 10.99
N SER A 122 -1.85 -11.81 12.20
CA SER A 122 -2.53 -11.04 13.26
C SER A 122 -1.80 -9.73 13.59
N LYS A 123 -0.47 -9.74 13.54
CA LYS A 123 0.37 -8.55 13.75
C LYS A 123 0.09 -7.42 12.74
N ASP A 124 -0.38 -7.77 11.54
CA ASP A 124 -0.75 -6.78 10.52
C ASP A 124 -2.08 -6.10 10.89
N ALA A 125 -3.02 -6.86 11.45
CA ALA A 125 -4.26 -6.31 12.00
C ALA A 125 -3.97 -5.36 13.17
N ASP A 126 -3.06 -5.71 14.09
CA ASP A 126 -2.66 -4.85 15.20
C ASP A 126 -2.15 -3.46 14.75
N ILE A 127 -1.35 -3.43 13.68
CA ILE A 127 -0.84 -2.18 13.08
C ILE A 127 -1.99 -1.34 12.50
N LEU A 128 -2.91 -1.97 11.77
CA LEU A 128 -4.06 -1.29 11.18
C LEU A 128 -5.00 -0.75 12.27
N VAL A 129 -5.22 -1.51 13.34
CA VAL A 129 -5.97 -1.11 14.53
C VAL A 129 -5.33 0.12 15.18
N ALA A 130 -4.01 0.10 15.41
CA ALA A 130 -3.30 1.22 16.01
C ALA A 130 -3.39 2.50 15.16
N TYR A 131 -3.34 2.36 13.83
CA TYR A 131 -3.56 3.48 12.92
C TYR A 131 -4.98 4.06 13.03
N LEU A 132 -5.99 3.19 13.01
CA LEU A 132 -7.39 3.59 13.08
C LEU A 132 -7.73 4.25 14.42
N ASP A 133 -7.19 3.75 15.53
CA ASP A 133 -7.31 4.38 16.85
C ASP A 133 -6.78 5.81 16.87
N ARG A 134 -5.66 6.05 16.19
CA ARG A 134 -5.01 7.36 16.18
C ARG A 134 -5.74 8.38 15.30
N TYR A 135 -6.31 7.93 14.17
CA TYR A 135 -6.79 8.84 13.12
C TYR A 135 -8.30 8.86 12.92
N LEU A 136 -9.08 7.87 13.36
CA LEU A 136 -10.55 7.97 13.32
C LEU A 136 -11.13 9.03 14.26
N PRO A 137 -10.60 9.27 15.48
CA PRO A 137 -11.11 10.34 16.35
C PRO A 137 -10.91 11.76 15.78
N ARG A 138 -10.05 11.93 14.77
CA ARG A 138 -9.74 13.22 14.14
C ARG A 138 -10.71 13.45 12.98
N ALA A 139 -11.89 13.99 13.29
CA ALA A 139 -12.99 14.15 12.34
C ALA A 139 -12.70 15.13 11.16
N ASP A 140 -11.63 15.92 11.26
CA ASP A 140 -11.12 16.82 10.20
C ASP A 140 -10.06 16.16 9.30
N CYS A 141 -9.58 14.97 9.65
CA CYS A 141 -8.44 14.32 9.04
C CYS A 141 -8.85 13.30 7.95
N HIS A 142 -8.49 13.58 6.70
CA HIS A 142 -8.78 12.72 5.54
C HIS A 142 -7.48 12.08 5.01
N TYR A 143 -6.96 11.10 5.74
CA TYR A 143 -5.78 10.34 5.32
C TYR A 143 -6.21 8.99 4.71
N ASP A 144 -5.68 7.89 5.21
CA ASP A 144 -5.81 6.57 4.64
C ASP A 144 -6.76 5.68 5.47
N GLN A 145 -7.61 6.26 6.32
CA GLN A 145 -8.53 5.50 7.19
C GLN A 145 -9.45 4.55 6.40
N LEU A 146 -9.94 4.94 5.22
CA LEU A 146 -10.72 4.05 4.35
C LEU A 146 -9.93 2.83 3.87
N TRP A 147 -8.63 3.00 3.61
CA TRP A 147 -7.76 1.90 3.20
C TRP A 147 -7.37 1.02 4.38
N ALA A 148 -7.14 1.62 5.55
CA ALA A 148 -6.82 0.89 6.77
C ALA A 148 -8.00 0.06 7.27
N ILE A 149 -9.23 0.61 7.31
CA ILE A 149 -10.42 -0.18 7.68
C ILE A 149 -10.69 -1.27 6.66
N GLY A 150 -10.47 -0.99 5.37
CA GLY A 150 -10.64 -1.97 4.30
C GLY A 150 -9.67 -3.13 4.43
N ALA A 151 -8.41 -2.85 4.76
CA ALA A 151 -7.40 -3.86 5.01
C ALA A 151 -7.73 -4.68 6.25
N LEU A 152 -8.19 -4.04 7.33
CA LEU A 152 -8.57 -4.73 8.57
C LEU A 152 -9.76 -5.67 8.33
N LEU A 153 -10.81 -5.20 7.65
CA LEU A 153 -11.97 -6.01 7.27
C LEU A 153 -11.60 -7.19 6.36
N HIS A 154 -10.64 -7.00 5.46
CA HIS A 154 -10.15 -8.09 4.61
C HIS A 154 -9.42 -9.17 5.43
N LEU A 155 -8.63 -8.77 6.43
CA LEU A 155 -7.94 -9.69 7.34
C LEU A 155 -8.94 -10.41 8.26
N ASP A 156 -9.93 -9.68 8.79
CA ASP A 156 -11.00 -10.24 9.62
C ASP A 156 -11.78 -11.36 8.90
N ASP A 157 -12.20 -11.13 7.66
CA ASP A 157 -12.83 -12.15 6.81
C ASP A 157 -11.93 -13.38 6.61
N ARG A 158 -10.63 -13.17 6.42
CA ARG A 158 -9.68 -14.24 6.11
C ARG A 158 -9.40 -15.12 7.32
N PHE A 159 -9.40 -14.57 8.53
CA PHE A 159 -9.05 -15.28 9.76
C PHE A 159 -10.26 -15.58 10.66
N GLY A 160 -11.46 -15.12 10.29
CA GLY A 160 -12.64 -15.25 11.14
C GLY A 160 -12.51 -14.45 12.44
N SER A 161 -11.83 -13.30 12.39
CA SER A 161 -11.69 -12.38 13.52
C SER A 161 -12.63 -11.17 13.40
N GLY A 162 -12.74 -10.37 14.46
CA GLY A 162 -13.64 -9.21 14.54
C GLY A 162 -12.95 -7.93 15.02
N HIS A 163 -11.70 -7.69 14.61
CA HIS A 163 -10.95 -6.50 15.07
C HIS A 163 -11.63 -5.19 14.64
N ALA A 164 -12.24 -5.17 13.46
CA ALA A 164 -12.93 -4.00 12.92
C ALA A 164 -14.25 -3.68 13.64
N GLU A 165 -14.88 -4.66 14.31
CA GLU A 165 -16.22 -4.52 14.89
C GLU A 165 -16.34 -3.32 15.82
N ARG A 166 -15.33 -3.08 16.66
CA ARG A 166 -15.33 -1.96 17.62
C ARG A 166 -15.34 -0.59 16.95
N PHE A 167 -14.83 -0.48 15.73
CA PHE A 167 -14.83 0.79 14.98
C PHE A 167 -16.17 1.02 14.28
N LEU A 168 -16.86 -0.07 13.92
CA LEU A 168 -18.06 -0.08 13.09
C LEU A 168 -19.37 -0.26 13.88
N ALA A 169 -19.28 -0.65 15.16
CA ALA A 169 -20.41 -0.70 16.08
C ALA A 169 -21.22 0.61 16.04
N PRO A 170 -22.51 0.59 16.40
CA PRO A 170 -23.30 1.82 16.54
C PRO A 170 -22.54 2.86 17.37
N ASP A 171 -22.48 4.10 16.89
CA ASP A 171 -21.69 5.22 17.47
C ASP A 171 -20.18 4.96 17.61
N GLY A 172 -19.66 3.94 16.93
CA GLY A 172 -18.25 3.62 16.82
C GLY A 172 -17.44 4.72 16.13
N LEU A 173 -16.12 4.66 16.26
CA LEU A 173 -15.22 5.72 15.77
C LEU A 173 -15.36 5.98 14.26
N TRP A 174 -15.74 4.99 13.45
CA TRP A 174 -15.99 5.19 12.02
C TRP A 174 -17.10 6.20 11.77
N HIS A 175 -18.26 6.02 12.43
CA HIS A 175 -19.46 6.84 12.26
C HIS A 175 -19.32 8.27 12.82
N ARG A 176 -18.25 8.53 13.59
CA ARG A 176 -17.92 9.87 14.12
C ARG A 176 -16.72 10.51 13.43
N SER A 177 -16.12 9.82 12.47
CA SER A 177 -14.93 10.28 11.76
C SER A 177 -15.28 11.13 10.54
N ALA A 178 -14.25 11.63 9.87
CA ALA A 178 -14.34 12.25 8.54
C ALA A 178 -15.01 11.34 7.47
N PHE A 179 -15.07 10.03 7.72
CA PHE A 179 -15.59 9.02 6.82
C PHE A 179 -16.99 8.52 7.20
N ALA A 180 -17.71 9.19 8.11
CA ALA A 180 -19.01 8.76 8.62
C ALA A 180 -20.07 8.48 7.54
N GLN A 181 -19.96 9.12 6.37
CA GLN A 181 -20.89 8.96 5.24
C GLN A 181 -20.39 7.96 4.18
N ILE A 182 -19.25 7.30 4.42
CA ILE A 182 -18.62 6.36 3.49
C ILE A 182 -18.79 4.95 4.04
N GLU A 183 -19.27 4.04 3.18
CA GLU A 183 -19.39 2.63 3.51
C GLU A 183 -18.00 1.98 3.68
N PRO A 184 -17.66 1.41 4.87
CA PRO A 184 -16.38 0.75 5.10
C PRO A 184 -16.09 -0.36 4.10
N ASP A 185 -17.13 -1.06 3.64
CA ASP A 185 -17.02 -2.16 2.69
C ASP A 185 -16.45 -1.71 1.34
N MET A 186 -16.57 -0.42 0.98
CA MET A 186 -15.89 0.13 -0.20
C MET A 186 -14.37 -0.05 -0.11
N GLY A 187 -13.78 0.23 1.05
CA GLY A 187 -12.34 0.02 1.30
C GLY A 187 -11.97 -1.46 1.24
N LYS A 188 -12.80 -2.32 1.85
CA LYS A 188 -12.60 -3.77 1.85
C LYS A 188 -12.58 -4.36 0.44
N ARG A 189 -13.56 -4.01 -0.40
CA ARG A 189 -13.63 -4.45 -1.80
C ARG A 189 -12.40 -3.99 -2.59
N ALA A 190 -11.96 -2.75 -2.38
CA ALA A 190 -10.77 -2.21 -3.03
C ALA A 190 -9.49 -2.98 -2.63
N ILE A 191 -9.26 -3.20 -1.33
CA ILE A 191 -8.10 -3.97 -0.85
C ILE A 191 -8.14 -5.41 -1.37
N LYS A 192 -9.30 -6.08 -1.27
CA LYS A 192 -9.45 -7.45 -1.77
C LYS A 192 -9.08 -7.54 -3.25
N ALA A 193 -9.59 -6.63 -4.08
CA ALA A 193 -9.29 -6.63 -5.51
C ALA A 193 -7.80 -6.41 -5.80
N LEU A 194 -7.11 -5.55 -5.03
CA LEU A 194 -5.66 -5.38 -5.16
C LEU A 194 -4.88 -6.62 -4.71
N CYS A 195 -5.33 -7.31 -3.65
CA CYS A 195 -4.74 -8.57 -3.21
C CYS A 195 -4.92 -9.67 -4.27
N ASP A 196 -6.12 -9.81 -4.84
CA ASP A 196 -6.42 -10.77 -5.91
C ASP A 196 -5.56 -10.48 -7.15
N PHE A 197 -5.44 -9.20 -7.53
CA PHE A 197 -4.55 -8.76 -8.61
C PHE A 197 -3.08 -9.14 -8.33
N ALA A 198 -2.60 -8.90 -7.11
CA ALA A 198 -1.25 -9.24 -6.70
C ALA A 198 -0.98 -10.75 -6.78
N ASP A 199 -1.92 -11.58 -6.32
CA ASP A 199 -1.80 -13.04 -6.47
C ASP A 199 -1.76 -13.47 -7.93
N GLN A 200 -2.61 -12.90 -8.79
CA GLN A 200 -2.63 -13.21 -10.21
C GLN A 200 -1.28 -12.92 -10.88
N ILE A 201 -0.73 -11.71 -10.70
CA ILE A 201 0.51 -11.33 -11.41
C ILE A 201 1.75 -12.01 -10.85
N MET A 202 1.73 -12.42 -9.58
CA MET A 202 2.84 -13.17 -8.97
C MET A 202 2.83 -14.65 -9.36
N GLN A 203 1.67 -15.25 -9.65
CA GLN A 203 1.55 -16.63 -10.15
C GLN A 203 1.92 -16.78 -11.63
N THR A 204 1.72 -15.74 -12.45
CA THR A 204 1.92 -15.80 -13.92
C THR A 204 3.40 -15.75 -14.35
N GLY A 205 4.34 -15.66 -13.40
CA GLY A 205 5.78 -15.50 -13.66
C GLY A 205 6.66 -16.69 -13.28
N GLN A 206 6.09 -17.88 -13.08
CA GLN A 206 6.81 -19.15 -12.91
C GLN A 206 6.88 -19.96 -14.19
#